data_AF-A0A0K6J0P5-F1
#
_entry.id   AF-A0A0K6J0P5-F1
#
_cell.length_a   1.000
_cell.length_b   1.000
_cell.length_c   1.000
_cell.angle_alpha   90.00
_cell.angle_beta   90.00
_cell.angle_gamma   90.00
#
_symmetry.space_group_name_H-M   'P 1'
#
loop_
_entity.id
_entity.type
_entity.pdbx_description
1 polymer ?
#
loop_
_entity_poly.entity_id
_entity_poly.type
_entity_poly.pdbx_seq_one_letter_code
_entity_poly.pdbx_strand_id
1 'polypeptide(L)'
;MFGKEDMPYKHNDSQEYKQLISEAYNKYPENQLDALKYVKEKGGVHNYITFLLEITQSELIHESSKSSGEQNKYEFSAGQLEFMLRGFYDAVNHMPNDLPHGVYNYISNRSEDFLLKCLEINASNKEIQK
;
A
#
# COMPACT_ATOMS: atom_id res chain seq x y z
N MET A 1 -2.09 -10.71 30.31
CA MET A 1 -2.65 -11.54 29.22
C MET A 1 -4.01 -10.97 28.90
N PHE A 2 -4.10 -10.08 27.91
CA PHE A 2 -5.40 -9.60 27.42
C PHE A 2 -5.85 -10.54 26.31
N GLY A 3 -7.08 -11.01 26.42
CA GLY A 3 -7.68 -11.99 25.53
C GLY A 3 -7.73 -11.47 24.10
N LYS A 4 -7.61 -12.41 23.16
CA LYS A 4 -8.03 -12.24 21.77
C LYS A 4 -9.55 -12.08 21.75
N GLU A 5 -10.04 -10.93 22.18
CA GLU A 5 -11.37 -10.48 21.74
C GLU A 5 -11.25 -10.22 20.24
N ASP A 6 -12.26 -10.68 19.48
CA ASP A 6 -12.39 -10.45 18.04
C ASP A 6 -12.25 -8.95 17.75
N MET A 7 -11.03 -8.51 17.48
CA MET A 7 -10.80 -7.12 17.12
C MET A 7 -11.53 -6.88 15.79
N PRO A 8 -12.40 -5.86 15.69
CA PRO A 8 -13.23 -5.61 14.51
C PRO A 8 -12.40 -5.14 13.30
N TYR A 9 -11.08 -5.22 13.38
CA TYR A 9 -10.10 -4.64 12.49
C TYR A 9 -9.36 -5.75 11.75
N LYS A 10 -9.21 -5.61 10.44
CA LYS A 10 -8.33 -6.48 9.66
C LYS A 10 -6.89 -6.03 9.91
N HIS A 11 -6.15 -6.83 10.65
CA HIS A 11 -4.71 -6.66 10.80
C HIS A 11 -3.98 -7.42 9.69
N ASN A 12 -3.15 -6.70 8.96
CA ASN A 12 -2.15 -7.19 8.00
C ASN A 12 -1.00 -7.97 8.63
N ASP A 13 -0.94 -8.07 9.96
CA ASP A 13 -0.13 -9.08 10.62
C ASP A 13 -0.68 -10.50 10.50
N SER A 14 -1.85 -10.67 9.87
CA SER A 14 -2.43 -11.97 9.57
C SER A 14 -1.48 -12.84 8.73
N GLN A 15 -1.50 -14.13 9.05
CA GLN A 15 -0.72 -15.13 8.31
C GLN A 15 -1.16 -15.19 6.83
N GLU A 16 -2.44 -14.93 6.56
CA GLU A 16 -3.00 -14.87 5.19
C GLU A 16 -2.38 -13.74 4.36
N TYR A 17 -2.26 -12.53 4.93
CA TYR A 17 -1.59 -11.42 4.23
C TYR A 17 -0.12 -11.77 3.93
N LYS A 18 0.62 -12.25 4.93
CA LYS A 18 2.05 -12.61 4.78
C LYS A 18 2.26 -13.70 3.71
N GLN A 19 1.38 -14.70 3.67
CA GLN A 19 1.40 -15.74 2.64
C GLN A 19 1.12 -15.16 1.25
N LEU A 20 0.07 -14.34 1.11
CA LEU A 20 -0.28 -13.70 -0.15
C LEU A 20 0.88 -12.86 -0.71
N ILE A 21 1.54 -12.06 0.13
CA ILE A 21 2.67 -11.22 -0.29
C ILE A 21 3.88 -12.08 -0.66
N SER A 22 4.15 -13.13 0.12
CA SER A 22 5.23 -14.08 -0.22
C SER A 22 4.98 -14.77 -1.56
N GLU A 23 3.75 -15.20 -1.84
CA GLU A 23 3.38 -15.78 -3.14
C GLU A 23 3.57 -14.78 -4.28
N ALA A 24 3.16 -13.52 -4.08
CA ALA A 24 3.31 -12.47 -5.07
C ALA A 24 4.80 -12.26 -5.45
N TYR A 25 5.68 -12.13 -4.45
CA TYR A 25 7.11 -11.95 -4.69
C TYR A 25 7.82 -13.22 -5.21
N ASN A 26 7.40 -14.41 -4.80
CA ASN A 26 7.95 -15.65 -5.36
C ASN A 26 7.60 -15.78 -6.85
N LYS A 27 6.42 -15.31 -7.25
CA LYS A 27 5.95 -15.37 -8.64
C LYS A 27 6.51 -14.22 -9.50
N TYR A 28 6.70 -13.05 -8.91
CA TYR A 28 7.15 -11.83 -9.59
C TYR A 28 8.28 -11.15 -8.81
N PRO A 29 9.48 -11.77 -8.70
CA PRO A 29 10.54 -11.30 -7.82
C PRO A 29 11.12 -9.94 -8.21
N GLU A 30 11.10 -9.60 -9.50
CA GLU A 30 11.65 -8.35 -10.04
C GLU A 30 10.59 -7.44 -10.68
N ASN A 31 9.32 -7.87 -10.68
CA ASN A 31 8.23 -7.12 -11.32
C ASN A 31 7.16 -6.74 -10.30
N GLN A 32 7.39 -5.60 -9.67
CA GLN A 32 6.51 -5.04 -8.64
C GLN A 32 5.11 -4.72 -9.16
N LEU A 33 4.95 -4.37 -10.44
CA LEU A 33 3.64 -4.11 -11.05
C LEU A 33 2.81 -5.38 -11.17
N ASP A 34 3.43 -6.49 -11.56
CA ASP A 34 2.72 -7.76 -11.68
C ASP A 34 2.46 -8.39 -10.30
N ALA A 35 3.36 -8.20 -9.33
CA ALA A 35 3.09 -8.52 -7.93
C ALA A 35 1.87 -7.74 -7.40
N LEU A 36 1.80 -6.44 -7.68
CA LEU A 36 0.67 -5.58 -7.29
C LEU A 36 -0.65 -6.05 -7.92
N LYS A 37 -0.65 -6.38 -9.22
CA LYS A 37 -1.84 -6.95 -9.91
C LYS A 37 -2.28 -8.26 -9.27
N TYR A 38 -1.34 -9.14 -8.94
CA TYR A 38 -1.64 -10.42 -8.28
C TYR A 38 -2.33 -10.20 -6.93
N VAL A 39 -1.80 -9.32 -6.10
CA VAL A 39 -2.40 -9.00 -4.80
C VAL A 39 -3.79 -8.37 -4.97
N LYS A 40 -3.99 -7.52 -5.98
CA LYS A 40 -5.32 -6.96 -6.30
C LYS A 40 -6.34 -8.04 -6.65
N GLU A 41 -5.94 -9.03 -7.44
CA GLU A 41 -6.82 -10.12 -7.87
C GLU A 41 -7.12 -11.14 -6.76
N LYS A 42 -6.18 -11.34 -5.82
CA LYS A 42 -6.25 -12.43 -4.83
C LYS A 42 -6.52 -12.00 -3.39
N GLY A 43 -6.15 -10.77 -3.02
CA GLY A 43 -6.19 -10.29 -1.63
C GLY A 43 -7.42 -9.49 -1.23
N GLY A 44 -8.27 -9.13 -2.18
CA GLY A 44 -9.36 -8.18 -1.95
C GLY A 44 -8.85 -6.75 -1.65
N VAL A 45 -9.79 -5.83 -1.46
CA VAL A 45 -9.49 -4.39 -1.40
C VAL A 45 -8.54 -4.03 -0.25
N HIS A 46 -8.76 -4.58 0.94
CA HIS A 46 -7.94 -4.26 2.11
C HIS A 46 -6.47 -4.63 1.89
N ASN A 47 -6.17 -5.91 1.60
CA ASN A 47 -4.79 -6.37 1.40
C ASN A 47 -4.12 -5.68 0.21
N TYR A 48 -4.88 -5.36 -0.84
CA TYR A 48 -4.39 -4.59 -1.98
C TYR A 48 -3.96 -3.18 -1.58
N ILE A 49 -4.79 -2.43 -0.85
CA ILE A 49 -4.46 -1.07 -0.41
C ILE A 49 -3.28 -1.10 0.56
N THR A 50 -3.25 -2.06 1.48
CA THR A 50 -2.11 -2.24 2.40
C THR A 50 -0.81 -2.46 1.62
N PHE A 51 -0.80 -3.40 0.67
CA PHE A 51 0.40 -3.73 -0.08
C PHE A 51 0.86 -2.56 -0.95
N LEU A 52 -0.10 -1.85 -1.58
CA LEU A 52 0.17 -0.65 -2.35
C LEU A 52 0.81 0.44 -1.47
N LEU A 53 0.32 0.62 -0.25
CA LEU A 53 0.87 1.58 0.70
C LEU A 53 2.29 1.23 1.15
N GLU A 54 2.58 -0.05 1.43
CA GLU A 54 3.93 -0.52 1.78
C GLU A 54 4.93 -0.26 0.66
N ILE A 55 4.51 -0.52 -0.58
CA ILE A 55 5.29 -0.21 -1.79
C ILE A 55 5.53 1.30 -1.91
N THR A 56 4.49 2.11 -1.79
CA THR A 56 4.59 3.58 -1.87
C THR A 56 5.51 4.13 -0.78
N GLN A 57 5.41 3.60 0.44
CA GLN A 57 6.28 3.99 1.55
C GLN A 57 7.74 3.70 1.24
N SER A 58 8.07 2.49 0.77
CA SER A 58 9.44 2.12 0.41
C SER A 58 10.00 3.05 -0.67
N GLU A 59 9.23 3.32 -1.72
CA GLU A 59 9.66 4.15 -2.84
C GLU A 59 9.89 5.62 -2.44
N LEU A 60 8.92 6.22 -1.74
CA LEU A 60 9.00 7.62 -1.33
C LEU A 60 10.12 7.85 -0.30
N ILE A 61 10.31 6.93 0.66
CA ILE A 61 11.41 7.00 1.62
C ILE A 61 12.75 6.87 0.91
N HIS A 62 12.89 5.91 -0.01
CA HIS A 62 14.12 5.72 -0.78
C HIS A 62 14.47 6.99 -1.57
N GLU A 63 13.51 7.57 -2.30
CA GLU A 63 13.70 8.81 -3.06
C GLU A 63 14.13 9.96 -2.15
N SER A 64 13.45 10.17 -1.02
CA SER A 64 13.78 11.22 -0.06
C SER A 64 15.06 10.96 0.74
N SER A 65 15.61 9.74 0.71
CA SER A 65 16.89 9.40 1.36
C SER A 65 18.12 9.64 0.48
N LYS A 66 17.92 9.93 -0.82
CA LYS A 66 19.01 10.22 -1.76
C LYS A 66 19.78 11.47 -1.35
N SER A 67 20.99 11.63 -1.87
CA SER A 67 21.84 12.78 -1.56
C SER A 67 21.20 14.09 -2.04
N SER A 68 21.60 15.24 -1.48
CA SER A 68 21.03 16.55 -1.83
C SER A 68 21.24 16.97 -3.30
N GLY A 69 22.17 16.33 -4.02
CA GLY A 69 22.36 16.50 -5.46
C GLY A 69 21.46 15.62 -6.34
N GLU A 70 20.76 14.66 -5.73
CA GLU A 70 19.87 13.68 -6.37
C GLU A 70 18.41 13.83 -5.91
N GLN A 71 18.18 14.46 -4.75
CA GLN A 71 16.86 14.85 -4.26
C GLN A 71 16.24 15.90 -5.17
N ASN A 72 15.32 15.48 -6.05
CA ASN A 72 14.65 16.42 -6.95
C ASN A 72 13.13 16.41 -6.82
N LYS A 73 12.54 15.55 -5.97
CA LYS A 73 11.12 15.21 -6.09
C LYS A 73 10.21 15.66 -4.95
N TYR A 74 10.67 15.63 -3.71
CA TYR A 74 9.81 15.89 -2.54
C TYR A 74 10.46 16.85 -1.54
N GLU A 75 9.67 17.80 -1.04
CA GLU A 75 10.07 18.72 0.04
C GLU A 75 10.14 18.04 1.42
N PHE A 76 9.60 16.82 1.54
CA PHE A 76 9.53 16.06 2.78
C PHE A 76 10.76 15.16 2.96
N SER A 77 11.32 15.17 4.17
CA SER A 77 12.34 14.21 4.58
C SER A 77 11.79 12.78 4.64
N ALA A 78 12.70 11.80 4.54
CA ALA A 78 12.38 10.38 4.69
C ALA A 78 11.59 10.08 5.98
N GLY A 79 12.00 10.66 7.12
CA GLY A 79 11.30 10.45 8.39
C GLY A 79 9.89 11.06 8.42
N GLN A 80 9.68 12.23 7.79
CA GLN A 80 8.33 12.81 7.69
C GLN A 80 7.39 11.94 6.84
N LEU A 81 7.90 11.39 5.73
CA LEU A 81 7.15 10.47 4.88
C LEU A 81 6.86 9.15 5.60
N GLU A 82 7.82 8.63 6.36
CA GLU A 82 7.63 7.43 7.19
C GLU A 82 6.49 7.62 8.19
N PHE A 83 6.52 8.71 8.98
CA PHE A 83 5.47 8.97 9.97
C PHE A 83 4.09 9.17 9.33
N MET A 84 4.01 9.91 8.22
CA MET A 84 2.74 10.14 7.53
C MET A 84 2.14 8.84 6.97
N LEU A 85 2.94 8.07 6.24
CA LEU A 85 2.49 6.84 5.58
C LEU A 85 2.22 5.74 6.61
N ARG A 86 2.95 5.71 7.73
CA ARG A 86 2.62 4.84 8.86
C ARG A 86 1.27 5.21 9.48
N GLY A 87 0.97 6.49 9.64
CA GLY A 87 -0.36 6.93 10.10
C GLY A 87 -1.47 6.52 9.14
N PHE A 88 -1.21 6.56 7.83
CA PHE A 88 -2.16 6.05 6.83
C PHE A 88 -2.34 4.53 6.93
N TYR A 89 -1.26 3.79 7.14
CA TYR A 89 -1.29 2.34 7.31
C TYR A 89 -2.14 1.95 8.51
N ASP A 90 -1.90 2.61 9.64
CA ASP A 90 -2.68 2.40 10.85
C ASP A 90 -4.16 2.77 10.62
N ALA A 91 -4.46 3.84 9.89
CA ALA A 91 -5.84 4.21 9.56
C ALA A 91 -6.56 3.17 8.67
N VAL A 92 -5.87 2.59 7.68
CA VAL A 92 -6.43 1.53 6.82
C VAL A 92 -6.71 0.26 7.62
N ASN A 93 -5.80 -0.09 8.54
CA ASN A 93 -5.95 -1.25 9.42
C ASN A 93 -7.11 -1.13 10.40
N HIS A 94 -7.32 0.08 10.93
CA HIS A 94 -8.34 0.33 11.94
C HIS A 94 -9.65 0.88 11.35
N MET A 95 -9.83 0.75 10.03
CA MET A 95 -11.06 1.19 9.39
C MET A 95 -12.23 0.28 9.82
N PRO A 96 -13.30 0.82 10.42
CA PRO A 96 -14.43 0.01 10.89
C PRO A 96 -15.12 -0.72 9.74
N ASN A 97 -15.58 -1.96 9.98
CA ASN A 97 -16.34 -2.72 8.99
C ASN A 97 -17.78 -2.21 8.80
N ASP A 98 -18.29 -1.40 9.74
CA ASP A 98 -19.66 -0.88 9.79
C ASP A 98 -19.79 0.56 9.27
N LEU A 99 -18.82 1.01 8.46
CA LEU A 99 -18.91 2.31 7.81
C LEU A 99 -20.20 2.45 6.99
N PRO A 100 -20.76 3.68 6.88
CA PRO A 100 -21.92 3.93 6.04
C PRO A 100 -21.70 3.40 4.61
N HIS A 101 -22.78 2.91 4.01
CA HIS A 101 -22.71 2.25 2.70
C HIS A 101 -21.96 3.13 1.68
N GLY A 102 -20.92 2.56 1.06
CA GLY A 102 -20.10 3.24 0.04
C GLY A 102 -18.93 4.08 0.57
N VAL A 103 -18.85 4.36 1.88
CA VAL A 103 -17.72 5.11 2.47
C VAL A 103 -16.42 4.32 2.36
N TYR A 104 -16.45 3.02 2.66
CA TYR A 104 -15.27 2.15 2.51
C TYR A 104 -14.74 2.20 1.07
N ASN A 105 -15.59 1.95 0.08
CA ASN A 105 -15.22 1.99 -1.34
C ASN A 105 -14.71 3.37 -1.77
N TYR A 106 -15.34 4.46 -1.28
CA TYR A 106 -14.87 5.82 -1.55
C TYR A 106 -13.46 6.04 -1.02
N ILE A 107 -13.20 5.70 0.25
CA ILE A 107 -11.88 5.87 0.86
C ILE A 107 -10.85 4.99 0.15
N SER A 108 -11.15 3.71 -0.09
CA SER A 108 -10.25 2.80 -0.79
C SER A 108 -9.90 3.29 -2.20
N ASN A 109 -10.88 3.75 -2.99
CA ASN A 109 -10.64 4.25 -4.34
C ASN A 109 -9.79 5.54 -4.34
N ARG A 110 -10.04 6.45 -3.39
CA ARG A 110 -9.23 7.67 -3.24
C ARG A 110 -7.82 7.37 -2.78
N SER A 111 -7.67 6.39 -1.90
CA SER A 111 -6.38 5.89 -1.42
C SER A 111 -5.60 5.27 -2.58
N GLU A 112 -6.23 4.40 -3.36
CA GLU A 112 -5.63 3.80 -4.56
C GLU A 112 -5.14 4.87 -5.54
N ASP A 113 -6.00 5.82 -5.92
CA ASP A 113 -5.66 6.89 -6.87
C ASP A 113 -4.47 7.73 -6.39
N PHE A 114 -4.45 8.08 -5.09
CA PHE A 114 -3.33 8.81 -4.50
C PHE A 114 -2.03 8.00 -4.54
N LEU A 115 -2.05 6.75 -4.08
CA LEU A 115 -0.85 5.92 -3.98
C LEU A 115 -0.27 5.55 -5.36
N LEU A 116 -1.13 5.27 -6.34
CA LEU A 116 -0.70 5.04 -7.72
C LEU A 116 -0.02 6.27 -8.33
N LYS A 117 -0.54 7.48 -8.05
CA LYS A 117 0.10 8.74 -8.48
C LYS A 117 1.46 8.94 -7.81
N CYS A 118 1.62 8.60 -6.54
CA CYS A 118 2.91 8.66 -5.86
C CYS A 118 3.96 7.78 -6.54
N LEU A 119 3.54 6.60 -7.01
CA LEU A 119 4.40 5.65 -7.73
C LEU A 119 4.56 5.98 -9.23
N GLU A 120 3.96 7.07 -9.72
CA GLU A 120 3.89 7.41 -11.14
C GLU A 120 3.28 6.27 -12.00
N ILE A 121 2.50 5.39 -11.38
CA ILE A 121 1.77 4.33 -12.05
C ILE A 121 0.46 4.92 -12.57
N ASN A 122 0.54 5.53 -13.75
CA ASN A 122 -0.65 6.01 -14.44
C ASN A 122 -1.29 4.89 -15.28
N ALA A 123 -2.59 5.00 -15.56
CA ALA A 123 -3.30 4.08 -16.47
C ALA A 123 -2.58 3.91 -17.83
N SER A 124 -1.77 4.89 -18.23
CA SER A 124 -0.93 4.89 -19.45
C SER A 124 0.29 3.95 -19.40
N ASN A 125 0.76 3.52 -18.23
CA ASN A 125 1.81 2.50 -18.14
C ASN A 125 1.31 1.08 -18.50
N LYS A 126 0.01 0.94 -18.82
CA LYS A 126 -0.55 -0.30 -19.40
C LYS A 126 -0.17 -0.52 -20.87
N GLU A 127 0.36 0.49 -21.57
CA GLU A 127 0.65 0.40 -23.01
C GLU A 127 2.14 0.29 -23.37
N ILE A 128 3.08 0.36 -22.41
CA ILE A 128 4.53 0.27 -22.71
C ILE A 128 5.07 -1.17 -22.64
N GLN A 129 4.19 -2.18 -22.65
CA GLN A 129 4.58 -3.59 -22.78
C GLN A 129 3.69 -4.33 -23.79
N LYS A 130 3.58 -3.79 -25.00
CA LYS A 130 3.20 -4.56 -26.19
C LYS A 130 4.28 -4.46 -27.26
#